data_AF-A0A4Y4B6U5-F1
#
_entry.id   AF-A0A4Y4B6U5-F1
#
_cell.length_a   1.000
_cell.length_b   1.000
_cell.length_c   1.000
_cell.angle_alpha   90.00
_cell.angle_beta   90.00
_cell.angle_gamma   90.00
#
_symmetry.space_group_name_H-M   'P 1'
#
loop_
_entity.id
_entity.type
_entity.pdbx_description
1 polymer ?
#
loop_
_entity_poly.entity_id
_entity_poly.type
_entity_poly.pdbx_seq_one_letter_code
_entity_poly.pdbx_strand_id
1 'polypeptide(L)'
;MDPLLLVAEWWWIAPTAVAAGTVGVMGIRRRNSTVSGRRLAVDAARHDLREAQLAAAERRTAWKIARADLARVTAERAAQRATAEQVAGARRMLKERERDAKAASADVRARQVRLNAARAAVPSASEPRPLERLHAAHEAVTVRWMRYETDPALQISYPAMTDVKHPQTAAYLRAAGHAAEMRRAAAGRITPAEFAAYRDAVADLERAFEAAEHAAKVQAGEAPEAAAWQDAAQDMLNRSAEAIDRAAGAAAAALSSWTSRRKPGGKPDDRP
;
A
#
# COMPACT_ATOMS: atom_id res chain seq x y z
N MET A 1 -53.64 16.96 48.48
CA MET A 1 -53.13 18.30 48.05
C MET A 1 -51.73 18.03 47.54
N ASP A 2 -51.63 17.55 46.31
CA ASP A 2 -50.37 17.16 45.68
C ASP A 2 -49.95 18.27 44.71
N PRO A 3 -48.98 19.12 45.09
CA PRO A 3 -48.33 20.02 44.17
C PRO A 3 -47.18 19.28 43.50
N LEU A 4 -47.01 19.52 42.21
CA LEU A 4 -45.83 19.28 41.34
C LEU A 4 -46.24 18.65 40.00
N LEU A 5 -47.14 19.35 39.32
CA LEU A 5 -47.08 19.49 37.86
C LEU A 5 -46.00 20.53 37.53
N LEU A 6 -45.39 20.35 36.35
CA LEU A 6 -44.59 21.30 35.55
C LEU A 6 -43.07 21.29 35.76
N VAL A 7 -42.37 20.97 34.66
CA VAL A 7 -41.09 21.49 34.09
C VAL A 7 -40.43 20.28 33.39
N ALA A 8 -40.79 19.89 32.16
CA ALA A 8 -40.67 20.61 30.89
C ALA A 8 -39.28 21.25 30.67
N GLU A 9 -38.45 20.56 29.87
CA GLU A 9 -37.90 21.16 28.64
C GLU A 9 -36.93 22.36 28.80
N TRP A 10 -35.66 22.12 29.19
CA TRP A 10 -34.67 23.21 29.18
C TRP A 10 -33.19 22.80 29.07
N TRP A 11 -32.83 21.86 28.20
CA TRP A 11 -31.42 21.45 28.02
C TRP A 11 -30.72 21.97 26.76
N TRP A 12 -31.32 22.87 25.96
CA TRP A 12 -30.71 23.33 24.70
C TRP A 12 -30.23 24.79 24.64
N ILE A 13 -30.24 25.57 25.73
CA ILE A 13 -29.69 26.94 25.72
C ILE A 13 -28.47 27.02 26.63
N ALA A 14 -27.28 27.02 26.02
CA ALA A 14 -26.03 27.37 26.67
C ALA A 14 -26.07 28.81 27.21
N PRO A 15 -25.39 29.07 28.34
CA PRO A 15 -24.40 30.13 28.27
C PRO A 15 -23.09 29.77 28.97
N THR A 16 -22.02 30.16 28.29
CA THR A 16 -20.70 30.50 28.79
C THR A 16 -20.67 31.01 30.23
N ALA A 17 -19.95 30.30 31.11
CA ALA A 17 -19.40 30.86 32.32
C ALA A 17 -17.99 30.31 32.54
N VAL A 18 -17.01 31.20 32.34
CA VAL A 18 -15.62 31.07 32.75
C VAL A 18 -15.58 31.07 34.27
N ALA A 19 -15.02 30.02 34.88
CA ALA A 19 -14.54 30.07 36.25
C ALA A 19 -13.32 29.16 36.42
N ALA A 20 -12.21 29.82 36.76
CA ALA A 20 -10.93 29.26 37.14
C ALA A 20 -11.05 28.23 38.27
N GLY A 21 -10.17 27.22 38.24
CA GLY A 21 -9.87 26.42 39.41
C GLY A 21 -9.89 24.92 39.18
N THR A 22 -8.82 24.39 38.58
CA THR A 22 -8.04 23.25 39.11
C THR A 22 -6.94 22.96 38.09
N VAL A 23 -5.77 23.55 38.32
CA VAL A 23 -4.52 23.06 37.70
C VAL A 23 -4.21 21.74 38.40
N GLY A 24 -4.96 20.71 38.05
CA GLY A 24 -4.63 19.32 38.32
C GLY A 24 -3.46 18.98 37.43
N VAL A 25 -2.33 18.70 38.07
CA VAL A 25 -1.09 18.19 37.48
C VAL A 25 -1.39 16.83 36.83
N MET A 26 -1.98 16.85 35.65
CA MET A 26 -1.92 15.74 34.70
C MET A 26 -0.84 16.11 33.68
N GLY A 27 0.38 16.31 34.20
CA GLY A 27 1.59 16.26 33.43
C GLY A 27 1.61 14.90 32.76
N ILE A 28 1.15 14.87 31.51
CA ILE A 28 1.10 13.73 30.63
C ILE A 28 2.47 13.07 30.73
N ARG A 29 2.48 11.93 31.43
CA ARG A 29 3.60 11.00 31.48
C ARG A 29 3.70 10.38 30.08
N ARG A 30 4.09 11.18 29.08
CA ARG A 30 4.56 10.76 27.75
C ARG A 30 5.97 10.16 27.87
N ARG A 31 6.19 9.40 28.94
CA ARG A 31 7.41 8.70 29.32
C ARG A 31 6.93 7.36 29.84
N ASN A 32 6.77 6.39 28.93
CA ASN A 32 6.98 4.95 29.19
C ASN A 32 6.53 4.00 28.06
N SER A 33 6.01 4.47 26.92
CA SER A 33 5.72 3.54 25.80
C SER A 33 6.96 3.11 24.99
N THR A 34 8.13 3.72 25.24
CA THR A 34 9.39 3.43 24.55
C THR A 34 10.21 2.31 25.22
N VAL A 35 9.62 1.59 26.19
CA VAL A 35 10.35 0.62 27.03
C VAL A 35 10.47 -0.78 26.41
N SER A 36 9.97 -1.00 25.19
CA SER A 36 10.27 -2.24 24.47
C SER A 36 10.55 -1.93 23.00
N GLY A 37 11.82 -1.77 22.66
CA GLY A 37 12.25 -1.66 21.26
C GLY A 37 11.69 -2.80 20.38
N ARG A 38 11.30 -3.94 20.96
CA ARG A 38 10.69 -5.07 20.26
C ARG A 38 9.32 -4.77 19.65
N ARG A 39 8.49 -3.93 20.30
CA ARG A 39 7.16 -3.53 19.78
C ARG A 39 7.19 -2.31 18.88
N LEU A 40 8.38 -1.72 18.67
CA LEU A 40 8.52 -0.47 17.93
C LEU A 40 7.92 -0.55 16.52
N ALA A 41 8.13 -1.63 15.78
CA ALA A 41 7.55 -1.82 14.46
C ALA A 41 6.01 -1.91 14.50
N VAL A 42 5.44 -2.50 15.56
CA VAL A 42 3.98 -2.57 15.77
C VAL A 42 3.44 -1.17 16.05
N ASP A 43 4.10 -0.41 16.92
CA ASP A 43 3.66 0.94 17.27
C ASP A 43 3.78 1.89 16.07
N ALA A 44 4.81 1.72 15.25
CA ALA A 44 4.95 2.44 13.99
C ALA A 44 3.83 2.09 13.00
N ALA A 45 3.51 0.80 12.83
CA ALA A 45 2.39 0.39 11.97
C ALA A 45 1.03 0.89 12.48
N ARG A 46 0.85 1.00 13.81
CA ARG A 46 -0.36 1.64 14.39
C ARG A 46 -0.41 3.13 14.12
N HIS A 47 0.74 3.82 14.15
CA HIS A 47 0.84 5.23 13.79
C HIS A 47 0.43 5.44 12.34
N ASP A 48 1.03 4.69 11.40
CA ASP A 48 0.71 4.74 9.98
C ASP A 48 -0.78 4.51 9.70
N LEU A 49 -1.40 3.54 10.38
CA LEU A 49 -2.81 3.24 10.21
C LEU A 49 -3.70 4.41 10.64
N ARG A 50 -3.34 5.09 11.74
CA ARG A 50 -4.10 6.26 12.22
C ARG A 50 -3.98 7.41 11.22
N GLU A 51 -2.79 7.68 10.70
CA GLU A 51 -2.58 8.71 9.68
C GLU A 51 -3.38 8.41 8.41
N ALA A 52 -3.36 7.17 7.93
CA ALA A 52 -4.16 6.76 6.78
C ALA A 52 -5.67 6.90 7.02
N GLN A 53 -6.17 6.61 8.23
CA GLN A 53 -7.57 6.81 8.57
C GLN A 53 -7.98 8.28 8.55
N LEU A 54 -7.13 9.18 9.07
CA LEU A 54 -7.34 10.62 9.02
C LEU A 54 -7.37 11.13 7.57
N ALA A 55 -6.39 10.71 6.76
CA ALA A 55 -6.34 11.07 5.34
C ALA A 55 -7.58 10.55 4.59
N ALA A 56 -8.02 9.32 4.84
CA ALA A 56 -9.22 8.76 4.22
C ALA A 56 -10.49 9.53 4.62
N ALA A 57 -10.60 9.97 5.88
CA ALA A 57 -11.71 10.81 6.32
C ALA A 57 -11.72 12.18 5.61
N GLU A 58 -10.55 12.81 5.46
CA GLU A 58 -10.38 14.06 4.72
C GLU A 58 -10.79 13.88 3.25
N ARG A 59 -10.30 12.84 2.56
CA ARG A 59 -10.60 12.62 1.13
C ARG A 59 -12.06 12.27 0.89
N ARG A 60 -12.69 11.58 1.83
CA ARG A 60 -14.14 11.35 1.81
C ARG A 60 -14.93 12.66 1.92
N THR A 61 -14.47 13.60 2.74
CA THR A 61 -15.09 14.93 2.85
C THR A 61 -14.90 15.73 1.55
N ALA A 62 -13.69 15.74 0.98
CA ALA A 62 -13.42 16.39 -0.30
C ALA A 62 -14.30 15.83 -1.44
N TRP A 63 -14.53 14.52 -1.48
CA TRP A 63 -15.46 13.90 -2.43
C TRP A 63 -16.91 14.38 -2.24
N LYS A 64 -17.39 14.48 -1.00
CA LYS A 64 -18.73 15.02 -0.70
C LYS A 64 -18.87 16.48 -1.13
N ILE A 65 -17.85 17.29 -0.91
CA ILE A 65 -17.80 18.70 -1.35
C ILE A 65 -17.88 18.77 -2.87
N ALA A 66 -17.05 18.02 -3.59
CA ALA A 66 -17.08 17.99 -5.06
C ALA A 66 -18.44 17.52 -5.62
N ARG A 67 -19.14 16.62 -4.91
CA ARG A 67 -20.50 16.21 -5.26
C ARG A 67 -21.51 17.34 -5.08
N ALA A 68 -21.42 18.08 -3.98
CA ALA A 68 -22.26 19.25 -3.74
C ALA A 68 -21.99 20.36 -4.76
N ASP A 69 -20.72 20.59 -5.11
CA ASP A 69 -20.32 21.53 -6.15
C ASP A 69 -20.88 21.17 -7.53
N LEU A 70 -20.84 19.89 -7.90
CA LEU A 70 -21.49 19.44 -9.13
C LEU A 70 -22.99 19.74 -9.11
N ALA A 71 -23.69 19.44 -8.01
CA ALA A 71 -25.12 19.73 -7.88
C ALA A 71 -25.41 21.24 -8.01
N ARG A 72 -24.61 22.08 -7.35
CA ARG A 72 -24.69 23.54 -7.44
C ARG A 72 -24.50 24.03 -8.87
N VAL A 73 -23.43 23.62 -9.55
CA VAL A 73 -23.12 24.04 -10.93
C VAL A 73 -24.20 23.53 -11.90
N THR A 74 -24.77 22.35 -11.68
CA THR A 74 -25.91 21.88 -12.50
C THR A 74 -27.17 22.72 -12.29
N ALA A 75 -27.44 23.18 -11.07
CA ALA A 75 -28.56 24.08 -10.79
C ALA A 75 -28.33 25.47 -11.40
N GLU A 76 -27.11 26.02 -11.31
CA GLU A 76 -26.73 27.27 -11.96
C GLU A 76 -26.85 27.16 -13.49
N ARG A 77 -26.52 26.01 -14.07
CA ARG A 77 -26.68 25.75 -15.50
C ARG A 77 -28.15 25.79 -15.92
N ALA A 78 -29.04 25.20 -15.11
CA ALA A 78 -30.49 25.23 -15.34
C ALA A 78 -31.06 26.66 -15.25
N ALA A 79 -30.51 27.48 -14.35
CA ALA A 79 -30.81 28.91 -14.23
C ALA A 79 -30.10 29.81 -15.27
N GLN A 80 -29.42 29.21 -16.28
CA GLN A 80 -28.63 29.91 -17.30
C GLN A 80 -27.47 30.78 -16.75
N ARG A 81 -27.02 30.53 -15.51
CA ARG A 81 -25.90 31.24 -14.87
C ARG A 81 -24.55 30.51 -14.96
N ALA A 82 -24.56 29.28 -15.45
CA ALA A 82 -23.34 28.49 -15.69
C ALA A 82 -23.31 27.92 -17.11
N THR A 83 -22.12 27.58 -17.60
CA THR A 83 -21.87 27.01 -18.94
C THR A 83 -21.81 25.47 -18.89
N ALA A 84 -21.95 24.83 -20.05
CA ALA A 84 -21.80 23.38 -20.15
C ALA A 84 -20.37 22.90 -19.83
N GLU A 85 -19.37 23.74 -20.12
CA GLU A 85 -17.97 23.48 -19.79
C GLU A 85 -17.73 23.45 -18.28
N GLN A 86 -18.34 24.38 -17.52
CA GLN A 86 -18.26 24.39 -16.06
C GLN A 86 -18.85 23.10 -15.45
N VAL A 87 -19.98 22.62 -15.98
CA VAL A 87 -20.56 21.34 -15.56
C VAL A 87 -19.61 20.18 -15.88
N ALA A 88 -18.99 20.17 -17.07
CA ALA A 88 -18.00 19.16 -17.44
C ALA A 88 -16.76 19.18 -16.53
N GLY A 89 -16.28 20.37 -16.16
CA GLY A 89 -15.20 20.56 -15.20
C GLY A 89 -15.54 20.01 -13.81
N ALA A 90 -16.73 20.34 -13.29
CA ALA A 90 -17.21 19.81 -12.01
C ALA A 90 -17.34 18.27 -12.02
N ARG A 91 -17.76 17.67 -13.14
CA ARG A 91 -17.80 16.20 -13.29
C ARG A 91 -16.41 15.57 -13.27
N ARG A 92 -15.42 16.19 -13.95
CA ARG A 92 -14.02 15.71 -13.91
C ARG A 92 -13.47 15.77 -12.50
N MET A 93 -13.66 16.88 -11.81
CA MET A 93 -13.25 17.06 -10.42
C MET A 93 -13.89 16.01 -9.51
N LEU A 94 -15.20 15.78 -9.62
CA LEU A 94 -15.89 14.74 -8.84
C LEU A 94 -15.25 13.35 -9.05
N LYS A 95 -14.98 12.97 -10.30
CA LYS A 95 -14.37 11.68 -10.65
C LYS A 95 -12.95 11.55 -10.08
N GLU A 96 -12.18 12.62 -10.11
CA GLU A 96 -10.85 12.69 -9.50
C GLU A 96 -10.93 12.49 -7.98
N ARG A 97 -11.78 13.26 -7.28
CA ARG A 97 -11.96 13.13 -5.82
C ARG A 97 -12.51 11.77 -5.40
N GLU A 98 -13.37 11.17 -6.22
CA GLU A 98 -13.83 9.80 -6.00
C GLU A 98 -12.68 8.79 -6.08
N ARG A 99 -11.79 8.91 -7.06
CA ARG A 99 -10.59 8.06 -7.18
C ARG A 99 -9.67 8.27 -5.97
N ASP A 100 -9.45 9.50 -5.53
CA ASP A 100 -8.64 9.81 -4.36
C ASP A 100 -9.23 9.18 -3.08
N ALA A 101 -10.55 9.28 -2.88
CA ALA A 101 -11.21 8.67 -1.73
C ALA A 101 -11.11 7.13 -1.77
N LYS A 102 -11.22 6.52 -2.96
CA LYS A 102 -11.01 5.08 -3.14
C LYS A 102 -9.56 4.67 -2.87
N ALA A 103 -8.60 5.44 -3.37
CA ALA A 103 -7.18 5.21 -3.13
C ALA A 103 -6.84 5.31 -1.64
N ALA A 104 -7.35 6.33 -0.94
CA ALA A 104 -7.17 6.48 0.50
C ALA A 104 -7.82 5.33 1.30
N SER A 105 -9.00 4.84 0.88
CA SER A 105 -9.59 3.65 1.49
C SER A 105 -8.77 2.39 1.25
N ALA A 106 -8.11 2.25 0.09
CA ALA A 106 -7.22 1.14 -0.20
C ALA A 106 -5.94 1.23 0.64
N ASP A 107 -5.38 2.43 0.83
CA ASP A 107 -4.21 2.66 1.71
C ASP A 107 -4.52 2.26 3.17
N VAL A 108 -5.70 2.61 3.71
CA VAL A 108 -6.11 2.14 5.04
C VAL A 108 -6.07 0.60 5.15
N ARG A 109 -6.54 -0.12 4.13
CA ARG A 109 -6.48 -1.59 4.10
C ARG A 109 -5.04 -2.09 4.04
N ALA A 110 -4.19 -1.45 3.24
CA ALA A 110 -2.77 -1.78 3.17
C ALA A 110 -2.06 -1.57 4.53
N ARG A 111 -2.35 -0.46 5.23
CA ARG A 111 -1.81 -0.20 6.58
C ARG A 111 -2.34 -1.20 7.61
N GLN A 112 -3.58 -1.66 7.48
CA GLN A 112 -4.13 -2.72 8.35
C GLN A 112 -3.38 -4.04 8.16
N VAL A 113 -3.09 -4.43 6.92
CA VAL A 113 -2.27 -5.62 6.61
C VAL A 113 -0.87 -5.46 7.20
N ARG A 114 -0.23 -4.31 7.03
CA ARG A 114 1.09 -4.02 7.62
C ARG A 114 1.08 -4.12 9.14
N LEU A 115 0.03 -3.61 9.80
CA LEU A 115 -0.13 -3.73 11.25
C LEU A 115 -0.24 -5.20 11.69
N ASN A 116 -0.99 -6.01 10.96
CA ASN A 116 -1.11 -7.43 11.25
C ASN A 116 0.24 -8.16 11.05
N ALA A 117 0.95 -7.86 9.96
CA ALA A 117 2.29 -8.39 9.72
C ALA A 117 3.29 -7.98 10.82
N ALA A 118 3.27 -6.71 11.24
CA ALA A 118 4.13 -6.22 12.32
C ALA A 118 3.82 -6.90 13.66
N ARG A 119 2.55 -7.20 13.95
CA ARG A 119 2.15 -7.95 15.15
C ARG A 119 2.63 -9.39 15.12
N ALA A 120 2.65 -10.02 13.95
CA ALA A 120 3.18 -11.38 13.78
C ALA A 120 4.72 -11.42 13.83
N ALA A 121 5.39 -10.35 13.38
CA ALA A 121 6.85 -10.25 13.30
C ALA A 121 7.51 -9.59 14.53
N VAL A 122 6.86 -9.63 15.70
CA VAL A 122 7.45 -9.15 16.95
C VAL A 122 8.58 -10.12 17.34
N PRO A 123 9.85 -9.66 17.42
CA PRO A 123 10.96 -10.54 17.72
C PRO A 123 10.87 -11.11 19.13
N SER A 124 11.26 -12.38 19.26
CA SER A 124 11.53 -13.04 20.54
C SER A 124 12.71 -12.37 21.28
N ALA A 125 13.01 -12.81 22.51
CA ALA A 125 14.06 -12.20 23.33
C ALA A 125 15.48 -12.34 22.74
N SER A 126 15.75 -13.41 22.01
CA SER A 126 17.06 -13.69 21.38
C SER A 126 17.24 -12.99 20.03
N GLU A 127 16.15 -12.60 19.38
CA GLU A 127 16.23 -11.98 18.05
C GLU A 127 16.60 -10.48 18.11
N PRO A 128 17.28 -9.97 17.05
CA PRO A 128 17.59 -8.56 16.92
C PRO A 128 16.34 -7.70 16.96
N ARG A 129 16.46 -6.53 17.59
CA ARG A 129 15.36 -5.57 17.70
C ARG A 129 15.02 -5.01 16.32
N PRO A 130 13.78 -4.53 16.09
CA PRO A 130 13.39 -3.96 14.80
C PRO A 130 14.31 -2.86 14.27
N LEU A 131 14.82 -1.98 15.14
CA LEU A 131 15.78 -0.94 14.74
C LEU A 131 17.13 -1.51 14.32
N GLU A 132 17.62 -2.54 15.01
CA GLU A 132 18.88 -3.23 14.66
C GLU A 132 18.75 -3.93 13.30
N ARG A 133 17.62 -4.61 13.05
CA ARG A 133 17.33 -5.20 11.73
C ARG A 133 17.27 -4.16 10.63
N LEU A 134 16.69 -2.99 10.92
CA LEU A 134 16.59 -1.90 9.96
C LEU A 134 17.95 -1.25 9.66
N HIS A 135 18.82 -1.11 10.66
CA HIS A 135 20.22 -0.74 10.44
C HIS A 135 20.94 -1.76 9.57
N ALA A 136 20.76 -3.06 9.84
CA ALA A 136 21.38 -4.12 9.04
C ALA A 136 20.90 -4.11 7.59
N ALA A 137 19.61 -3.86 7.34
CA ALA A 137 19.07 -3.72 5.98
C ALA A 137 19.70 -2.53 5.22
N HIS A 138 19.81 -1.37 5.86
CA HIS A 138 20.51 -0.22 5.30
C HIS A 138 21.97 -0.57 4.96
N GLU A 139 22.73 -1.12 5.92
CA GLU A 139 24.13 -1.51 5.68
C GLU A 139 24.27 -2.51 4.54
N ALA A 140 23.33 -3.46 4.40
CA ALA A 140 23.37 -4.44 3.32
C ALA A 140 23.33 -3.78 1.92
N VAL A 141 22.50 -2.74 1.74
CA VAL A 141 22.47 -1.97 0.49
C VAL A 141 23.77 -1.21 0.29
N THR A 142 24.28 -0.54 1.32
CA THR A 142 25.55 0.19 1.27
C THR A 142 26.71 -0.72 0.88
N VAL A 143 26.78 -1.93 1.45
CA VAL A 143 27.80 -2.93 1.13
C VAL A 143 27.68 -3.42 -0.30
N ARG A 144 26.45 -3.67 -0.80
CA ARG A 144 26.24 -4.03 -2.21
C ARG A 144 26.72 -2.93 -3.15
N TRP A 145 26.39 -1.67 -2.85
CA TRP A 145 26.86 -0.53 -3.62
C TRP A 145 28.37 -0.38 -3.63
N MET A 146 29.01 -0.54 -2.46
CA MET A 146 30.46 -0.41 -2.34
C MET A 146 31.21 -1.34 -3.30
N ARG A 147 30.64 -2.50 -3.66
CA ARG A 147 31.22 -3.38 -4.68
C ARG A 147 31.36 -2.69 -6.04
N TYR A 148 30.36 -1.92 -6.47
CA TYR A 148 30.42 -1.14 -7.72
C TYR A 148 31.45 0.01 -7.66
N GLU A 149 31.83 0.47 -6.47
CA GLU A 149 32.86 1.50 -6.28
C GLU A 149 34.27 0.94 -6.12
N THR A 150 34.41 -0.33 -5.73
CA THR A 150 35.70 -0.91 -5.32
C THR A 150 36.20 -2.03 -6.22
N ASP A 151 35.32 -2.70 -6.96
CA ASP A 151 35.66 -3.78 -7.87
C ASP A 151 35.85 -3.24 -9.30
N PRO A 152 37.08 -3.22 -9.85
CA PRO A 152 37.33 -2.73 -11.20
C PRO A 152 36.56 -3.49 -12.28
N ALA A 153 36.28 -4.77 -12.09
CA ALA A 153 35.52 -5.56 -13.05
C ALA A 153 34.06 -5.09 -13.12
N LEU A 154 33.45 -4.79 -11.97
CA LEU A 154 32.10 -4.23 -11.91
C LEU A 154 32.04 -2.80 -12.44
N GLN A 155 33.07 -1.99 -12.21
CA GLN A 155 33.15 -0.63 -12.76
C GLN A 155 33.23 -0.62 -14.30
N ILE A 156 34.03 -1.53 -14.87
CA ILE A 156 34.14 -1.69 -16.33
C ILE A 156 32.83 -2.23 -16.92
N SER A 157 32.20 -3.20 -16.24
CA SER A 157 30.99 -3.86 -16.74
C SER A 157 29.74 -2.99 -16.60
N TYR A 158 29.65 -2.20 -15.52
CA TYR A 158 28.46 -1.42 -15.15
C TYR A 158 28.81 0.04 -14.79
N PRO A 159 29.42 0.81 -15.71
CA PRO A 159 29.83 2.20 -15.42
C PRO A 159 28.65 3.11 -15.07
N ALA A 160 27.44 2.79 -15.55
CA ALA A 160 26.22 3.52 -15.23
C ALA A 160 25.89 3.48 -13.72
N MET A 161 26.35 2.47 -12.98
CA MET A 161 26.15 2.41 -11.54
C MET A 161 26.84 3.58 -10.84
N THR A 162 28.03 4.03 -11.24
CA THR A 162 28.74 5.11 -10.53
C THR A 162 28.55 6.50 -11.15
N ASP A 163 27.92 6.59 -12.34
CA ASP A 163 27.69 7.86 -13.03
C ASP A 163 26.37 8.54 -12.64
N VAL A 164 26.48 9.67 -11.95
CA VAL A 164 25.37 10.52 -11.48
C VAL A 164 24.52 11.09 -12.63
N LYS A 165 25.02 11.12 -13.87
CA LYS A 165 24.23 11.55 -15.03
C LYS A 165 23.10 10.58 -15.36
N HIS A 166 23.22 9.31 -14.94
CA HIS A 166 22.14 8.35 -15.05
C HIS A 166 21.05 8.64 -14.00
N PRO A 167 19.78 8.81 -14.42
CA PRO A 167 18.72 9.27 -13.51
C PRO A 167 18.42 8.27 -12.39
N GLN A 168 18.58 6.96 -12.63
CA GLN A 168 18.38 5.92 -11.63
C GLN A 168 19.50 5.97 -10.56
N THR A 169 20.75 6.16 -10.98
CA THR A 169 21.89 6.36 -10.09
C THR A 169 21.74 7.62 -9.25
N ALA A 170 21.34 8.73 -9.86
CA ALA A 170 21.02 9.96 -9.12
C ALA A 170 19.85 9.78 -8.14
N ALA A 171 18.86 8.95 -8.47
CA ALA A 171 17.77 8.61 -7.56
C ALA A 171 18.26 7.76 -6.37
N TYR A 172 19.12 6.77 -6.62
CA TYR A 172 19.77 5.98 -5.59
C TYR A 172 20.58 6.87 -4.63
N LEU A 173 21.44 7.76 -5.13
CA LEU A 173 22.26 8.62 -4.29
C LEU A 173 21.43 9.58 -3.42
N ARG A 174 20.33 10.12 -3.97
CA ARG A 174 19.37 10.91 -3.19
C ARG A 174 18.69 10.08 -2.09
N ALA A 175 18.26 8.85 -2.42
CA ALA A 175 17.66 7.95 -1.45
C ALA A 175 18.65 7.53 -0.36
N ALA A 176 19.92 7.29 -0.72
CA ALA A 176 20.99 6.97 0.22
C ALA A 176 21.27 8.12 1.18
N GLY A 177 21.36 9.36 0.67
CA GLY A 177 21.48 10.56 1.50
C GLY A 177 20.31 10.73 2.48
N HIS A 178 19.09 10.53 2.00
CA HIS A 178 17.89 10.61 2.83
C HIS A 178 17.84 9.52 3.91
N ALA A 179 18.18 8.26 3.55
CA ALA A 179 18.26 7.16 4.50
C ALA A 179 19.34 7.42 5.57
N ALA A 180 20.49 8.02 5.19
CA ALA A 180 21.55 8.41 6.12
C ALA A 180 21.12 9.54 7.07
N GLU A 181 20.36 10.53 6.59
CA GLU A 181 19.72 11.55 7.43
C GLU A 181 18.75 10.93 8.45
N MET A 182 17.85 10.07 7.97
CA MET A 182 16.87 9.42 8.84
C MET A 182 17.52 8.48 9.85
N ARG A 183 18.61 7.80 9.49
CA ARG A 183 19.41 7.00 10.43
C ARG A 183 20.01 7.86 11.54
N ARG A 184 20.57 9.03 11.21
CA ARG A 184 21.12 9.97 12.19
C ARG A 184 20.04 10.50 13.13
N ALA A 185 18.86 10.82 12.59
CA ALA A 185 17.70 11.20 13.38
C ALA A 185 17.20 10.04 14.28
N ALA A 186 17.38 8.79 13.82
CA ALA A 186 17.03 7.60 14.56
C ALA A 186 18.09 7.13 15.60
N ALA A 187 19.04 8.00 15.98
CA ALA A 187 20.03 7.67 17.00
C ALA A 187 19.45 7.73 18.43
N GLY A 188 19.49 6.61 19.15
CA GLY A 188 19.07 6.55 20.56
C GLY A 188 17.61 6.14 20.76
N ARG A 189 16.86 6.89 21.58
CA ARG A 189 15.44 6.58 21.86
C ARG A 189 14.56 7.22 20.79
N ILE A 190 14.06 6.39 19.88
CA ILE A 190 13.23 6.82 18.76
C ILE A 190 11.74 6.63 19.02
N THR A 191 10.96 7.54 18.46
CA THR A 191 9.51 7.47 18.41
C THR A 191 9.05 6.49 17.30
N PRO A 192 7.80 6.00 17.37
CA PRO A 192 7.23 5.19 16.30
C PRO A 192 7.20 5.89 14.93
N ALA A 193 7.01 7.22 14.92
CA ALA A 193 6.99 8.02 13.70
C ALA A 193 8.39 8.14 13.07
N GLU A 194 9.43 8.39 13.88
CA GLU A 194 10.83 8.40 13.41
C GLU A 194 11.26 7.03 12.89
N PHE A 195 10.86 5.95 13.58
CA PHE A 195 11.10 4.59 13.07
C PHE A 195 10.38 4.33 11.74
N ALA A 196 9.13 4.77 11.58
CA ALA A 196 8.38 4.63 10.34
C ALA A 196 9.04 5.40 9.19
N ALA A 197 9.47 6.65 9.44
CA ALA A 197 10.18 7.47 8.48
C ALA A 197 11.51 6.82 8.05
N TYR A 198 12.30 6.33 9.00
CA TYR A 198 13.55 5.64 8.68
C TYR A 198 13.31 4.33 7.93
N ARG A 199 12.29 3.56 8.31
CA ARG A 199 11.89 2.33 7.61
C ARG A 199 11.53 2.61 6.16
N ASP A 200 10.74 3.65 5.92
CA ASP A 200 10.29 4.02 4.58
C ASP A 200 11.48 4.54 3.75
N ALA A 201 12.39 5.32 4.34
CA ALA A 201 13.62 5.76 3.68
C ALA A 201 14.54 4.59 3.27
N VAL A 202 14.67 3.54 4.10
CA VAL A 202 15.44 2.33 3.73
C VAL A 202 14.74 1.54 2.62
N ALA A 203 13.42 1.42 2.64
CA ALA A 203 12.67 0.79 1.56
C ALA A 203 12.80 1.57 0.23
N ASP A 204 12.86 2.90 0.29
CA ASP A 204 13.10 3.75 -0.87
C ASP A 204 14.53 3.60 -1.41
N LEU A 205 15.52 3.53 -0.51
CA LEU A 205 16.91 3.23 -0.83
C LEU A 205 17.05 1.88 -1.54
N GLU A 206 16.46 0.82 -1.00
CA GLU A 206 16.46 -0.52 -1.61
C GLU A 206 15.87 -0.48 -3.02
N ARG A 207 14.67 0.09 -3.18
CA ARG A 207 14.02 0.18 -4.51
C ARG A 207 14.83 1.00 -5.50
N ALA A 208 15.44 2.11 -5.07
CA ALA A 208 16.26 2.94 -5.93
C ALA A 208 17.55 2.22 -6.34
N PHE A 209 18.16 1.45 -5.44
CA PHE A 209 19.32 0.61 -5.73
C PHE A 209 18.97 -0.46 -6.78
N GLU A 210 17.88 -1.23 -6.58
CA GLU A 210 17.46 -2.25 -7.54
C GLU A 210 17.15 -1.66 -8.91
N ALA A 211 16.50 -0.48 -8.95
CA ALA A 211 16.21 0.21 -10.20
C ALA A 211 17.49 0.67 -10.92
N ALA A 212 18.51 1.12 -10.19
CA ALA A 212 19.81 1.49 -10.75
C ALA A 212 20.55 0.25 -11.27
N GLU A 213 20.62 -0.82 -10.47
CA GLU A 213 21.27 -2.08 -10.86
C GLU A 213 20.62 -2.70 -12.10
N HIS A 214 19.28 -2.72 -12.14
CA HIS A 214 18.54 -3.19 -13.30
C HIS A 214 18.82 -2.34 -14.54
N ALA A 215 18.79 -1.00 -14.42
CA ALA A 215 19.06 -0.11 -15.54
C ALA A 215 20.50 -0.27 -16.08
N ALA A 216 21.47 -0.41 -15.18
CA ALA A 216 22.87 -0.63 -15.54
C ALA A 216 23.08 -1.97 -16.26
N LYS A 217 22.44 -3.05 -15.79
CA LYS A 217 22.49 -4.37 -16.45
C LYS A 217 21.87 -4.35 -17.84
N VAL A 218 20.70 -3.73 -17.98
CA VAL A 218 20.04 -3.56 -19.29
C VAL A 218 20.95 -2.76 -20.25
N GLN A 219 21.61 -1.71 -19.76
CA GLN A 219 22.55 -0.93 -20.56
C GLN A 219 23.82 -1.72 -20.94
N ALA A 220 24.28 -2.63 -20.08
CA ALA A 220 25.38 -3.56 -20.37
C ALA A 220 24.98 -4.67 -21.37
N GLY A 221 23.72 -4.71 -21.82
CA GLY A 221 23.22 -5.71 -22.76
C GLY A 221 22.76 -7.00 -22.09
N GLU A 222 22.65 -7.04 -20.76
CA GLU A 222 22.05 -8.17 -20.07
C GLU A 222 20.54 -8.17 -20.28
N ALA A 223 20.00 -9.34 -20.62
CA ALA A 223 18.56 -9.50 -20.76
C ALA A 223 17.88 -9.31 -19.39
N PRO A 224 16.82 -8.48 -19.29
CA PRO A 224 16.10 -8.33 -18.04
C PRO A 224 15.48 -9.66 -17.63
N GLU A 225 15.54 -10.01 -16.34
CA GLU A 225 14.93 -11.21 -15.75
C GLU A 225 13.41 -11.30 -16.03
N ALA A 226 12.79 -10.19 -16.48
CA ALA A 226 11.43 -10.14 -17.00
C ALA A 226 11.13 -11.17 -18.10
N ALA A 227 12.13 -11.55 -18.92
CA ALA A 227 11.99 -12.61 -19.90
C ALA A 227 11.58 -13.95 -19.23
N ALA A 228 12.17 -14.27 -18.07
CA ALA A 228 11.86 -15.50 -17.35
C ALA A 228 10.45 -15.51 -16.75
N TRP A 229 9.93 -14.37 -16.27
CA TRP A 229 8.53 -14.29 -15.82
C TRP A 229 7.55 -14.33 -16.99
N GLN A 230 7.87 -13.69 -18.12
CA GLN A 230 7.04 -13.77 -19.33
C GLN A 230 6.98 -15.19 -19.86
N ASP A 231 8.11 -15.90 -19.88
CA ASP A 231 8.18 -17.32 -20.27
C ASP A 231 7.41 -18.20 -19.27
N ALA A 232 7.58 -17.98 -17.96
CA ALA A 232 6.83 -18.71 -16.94
C ALA A 232 5.31 -18.42 -17.01
N ALA A 233 4.91 -17.18 -17.32
CA ALA A 233 3.52 -16.80 -17.49
C ALA A 233 2.94 -17.40 -18.77
N GLN A 234 3.68 -17.41 -19.88
CA GLN A 234 3.27 -18.06 -21.13
C GLN A 234 3.18 -19.58 -20.96
N ASP A 235 4.13 -20.20 -20.27
CA ASP A 235 4.12 -21.63 -19.97
C ASP A 235 2.94 -22.01 -19.06
N MET A 236 2.64 -21.18 -18.04
CA MET A 236 1.43 -21.37 -17.22
C MET A 236 0.13 -21.22 -18.03
N LEU A 237 0.07 -20.25 -18.95
CA LEU A 237 -1.09 -20.06 -19.84
C LEU A 237 -1.26 -21.25 -20.81
N ASN A 238 -0.18 -21.73 -21.42
CA ASN A 238 -0.20 -22.88 -22.32
C ASN A 238 -0.64 -24.15 -21.57
N ARG A 239 -0.09 -24.41 -20.37
CA ARG A 239 -0.52 -25.53 -19.53
C ARG A 239 -1.98 -25.45 -19.12
N SER A 240 -2.50 -24.24 -18.90
CA SER A 240 -3.92 -24.03 -18.60
C SER A 240 -4.82 -24.31 -19.80
N ALA A 241 -4.39 -23.91 -21.00
CA ALA A 241 -5.10 -24.20 -22.25
C ALA A 241 -5.14 -25.72 -22.52
N GLU A 242 -4.02 -26.41 -22.38
CA GLU A 242 -3.93 -27.87 -22.54
C GLU A 242 -4.78 -28.64 -21.51
N ALA A 243 -4.91 -28.11 -20.29
CA ALA A 243 -5.78 -28.70 -19.28
C ALA A 243 -7.27 -28.55 -19.63
N ILE A 244 -7.66 -27.39 -20.19
CA ILE A 244 -9.03 -27.12 -20.65
C ILE A 244 -9.37 -28.02 -21.85
N ASP A 245 -8.46 -28.15 -22.82
CA ASP A 245 -8.68 -28.99 -24.01
C ASP A 245 -8.80 -30.47 -23.63
N ARG A 246 -7.99 -30.95 -22.69
CA ARG A 246 -8.12 -32.33 -22.17
C ARG A 246 -9.43 -32.54 -21.40
N ALA A 247 -9.87 -31.55 -20.61
CA ALA A 247 -11.14 -31.62 -19.92
C ALA A 247 -12.32 -31.62 -20.90
N ALA A 248 -12.26 -30.80 -21.96
CA ALA A 248 -13.25 -30.77 -23.02
C ALA A 248 -13.28 -32.10 -23.81
N GLY A 249 -12.12 -32.66 -24.15
CA GLY A 249 -11.99 -33.97 -24.79
C GLY A 249 -12.54 -35.11 -23.92
N ALA A 250 -12.26 -35.12 -22.62
CA ALA A 250 -12.80 -36.10 -21.68
C ALA A 250 -14.33 -35.99 -21.53
N ALA A 251 -14.87 -34.77 -21.51
CA ALA A 251 -16.32 -34.54 -21.47
C ALA A 251 -17.00 -35.01 -22.77
N ALA A 252 -16.40 -34.74 -23.93
CA ALA A 252 -16.89 -35.23 -25.22
C ALA A 252 -16.87 -36.77 -25.32
N ALA A 253 -15.80 -37.41 -24.81
CA ALA A 253 -15.69 -38.87 -24.76
C ALA A 253 -16.69 -39.50 -23.77
N ALA A 254 -16.97 -38.85 -22.64
CA ALA A 254 -18.00 -39.30 -21.71
C ALA A 254 -19.40 -39.23 -22.34
N LEU A 255 -19.72 -38.15 -23.05
CA LEU A 255 -20.99 -37.97 -23.77
C LEU A 255 -21.16 -38.98 -24.92
N SER A 256 -20.09 -39.29 -25.67
CA SER A 256 -20.12 -40.31 -26.73
C SER A 256 -20.28 -41.73 -26.13
N SER A 257 -19.67 -42.01 -24.98
CA SER A 257 -19.82 -43.28 -24.26
C SER A 257 -21.23 -43.48 -23.67
N TRP A 258 -21.92 -42.39 -23.30
CA TRP A 258 -23.28 -42.42 -22.77
C TRP A 258 -24.32 -42.60 -23.88
N THR A 259 -24.13 -41.91 -25.01
CA THR A 259 -25.00 -42.04 -26.19
C THR A 259 -24.87 -43.41 -26.85
N SER A 260 -23.66 -43.98 -26.95
CA SER A 260 -23.45 -45.36 -27.44
C SER A 260 -24.08 -46.41 -26.52
N ARG A 261 -24.03 -46.23 -25.19
CA ARG A 261 -24.74 -47.10 -24.22
C ARG A 261 -26.26 -47.07 -24.36
N ARG A 262 -26.81 -45.98 -24.90
CA ARG A 262 -28.27 -45.78 -25.04
C ARG A 262 -28.84 -46.36 -26.34
N LYS A 263 -28.01 -46.96 -27.19
CA LYS A 263 -28.45 -47.72 -28.37
C LYS A 263 -28.45 -49.22 -28.01
N PRO A 264 -29.60 -49.84 -27.69
CA PRO A 264 -29.64 -51.26 -27.38
C PRO A 264 -29.35 -52.06 -28.65
N GLY A 265 -28.58 -53.14 -28.50
CA GLY A 265 -28.27 -54.08 -29.56
C GLY A 265 -29.54 -54.58 -30.25
N GLY A 266 -29.51 -54.59 -31.58
CA GLY A 266 -30.50 -55.28 -32.38
C GLY A 266 -30.56 -56.74 -31.97
N LYS A 267 -31.79 -57.25 -31.79
CA LYS A 267 -32.06 -58.68 -31.60
C LYS A 267 -31.40 -59.48 -32.73
N PRO A 268 -30.77 -60.63 -32.43
CA PRO A 268 -30.50 -61.62 -33.47
C PRO A 268 -31.85 -62.14 -34.00
N ASP A 269 -31.98 -62.11 -35.31
CA ASP A 269 -33.10 -62.64 -36.07
C ASP A 269 -32.92 -64.15 -36.20
N ASP A 270 -33.67 -64.91 -35.40
CA ASP A 270 -33.91 -66.33 -35.66
C ASP A 270 -35.41 -66.49 -35.96
N ARG A 271 -35.69 -66.84 -37.21
CA ARG A 271 -36.92 -67.49 -37.67
C ARG A 271 -36.56 -68.47 -38.79
N PRO A 272 -37.45 -69.42 -39.08
CA PRO A 272 -38.07 -70.42 -38.21
C PRO A 272 -37.37 -71.78 -38.31
#